data_AF-A0A956U8G2-F1
#
_entry.id   AF-A0A956U8G2-F1
#
_cell.length_a   1.000
_cell.length_b   1.000
_cell.length_c   1.000
_cell.angle_alpha   90.00
_cell.angle_beta   90.00
_cell.angle_gamma   90.00
#
_symmetry.space_group_name_H-M   'P 1'
#
loop_
_entity.id
_entity.type
_entity.pdbx_description
1 polymer ?
#
loop_
_entity_poly.entity_id
_entity_poly.type
_entity_poly.pdbx_seq_one_letter_code
_entity_poly.pdbx_strand_id
1 'polypeptide(L)'
;MKTKKREYNPRVETRLRKADFKRLDDLANQEGVSKSQIVRDAVLHYLALEEEERAKPREAEVARAINEMTNRICGMLARQGAAIGTLYELTWMGLADSEEARKTFQSAVNTAKQKMRNRLDKDEKELAARLKGVMAP
;
A
#
# COMPACT_ATOMS: atom_id res chain seq x y z
N MET A 1 1.98 21.96 -41.40
CA MET A 1 3.12 22.18 -40.50
C MET A 1 2.58 22.50 -39.11
N LYS A 2 2.80 21.65 -38.10
CA LYS A 2 2.40 21.96 -36.71
C LYS A 2 3.35 23.05 -36.18
N THR A 3 2.82 24.23 -35.90
CA THR A 3 3.56 25.35 -35.31
C THR A 3 4.03 24.94 -33.91
N LYS A 4 5.35 24.76 -33.73
CA LYS A 4 5.94 24.54 -32.40
C LYS A 4 5.62 25.75 -31.52
N LYS A 5 4.85 25.54 -30.47
CA LYS A 5 4.53 26.55 -29.45
C LYS A 5 5.86 27.01 -28.84
N ARG A 6 6.13 28.32 -28.83
CA ARG A 6 7.35 28.86 -28.21
C ARG A 6 7.27 28.62 -26.71
N GLU A 7 8.14 27.77 -26.18
CA GLU A 7 8.33 27.63 -24.73
C GLU A 7 9.12 28.83 -24.23
N TYR A 8 8.47 29.63 -23.39
CA TYR A 8 9.08 30.78 -22.74
C TYR A 8 9.61 30.33 -21.39
N ASN A 9 10.94 30.39 -21.20
CA ASN A 9 11.59 30.13 -19.93
C ASN A 9 11.83 31.46 -19.20
N PRO A 10 10.99 31.83 -18.20
CA PRO A 10 11.17 33.08 -17.46
C PRO A 10 12.47 33.05 -16.65
N ARG A 11 13.09 34.22 -16.51
CA ARG A 11 14.30 34.38 -15.69
C ARG A 11 13.91 34.68 -14.24
N VAL A 12 14.41 33.87 -13.31
CA VAL A 12 14.29 34.10 -11.87
C VAL A 12 15.63 34.64 -11.36
N GLU A 13 15.62 35.79 -10.72
CA GLU A 13 16.82 36.45 -10.19
C GLU A 13 16.69 36.72 -8.69
N THR A 14 17.72 36.35 -7.92
CA THR A 14 17.81 36.62 -6.48
C THR A 14 19.24 37.02 -6.11
N ARG A 15 19.40 37.71 -4.98
CA ARG A 15 20.72 38.10 -4.45
C ARG A 15 21.17 37.12 -3.38
N LEU A 16 22.34 36.53 -3.56
CA LEU A 16 23.02 35.72 -2.55
C LEU A 16 24.01 36.57 -1.76
N ARG A 17 24.25 36.20 -0.50
CA ARG A 17 25.38 36.76 0.26
C ARG A 17 26.69 36.30 -0.38
N LYS A 18 27.74 37.11 -0.24
CA LYS A 18 29.06 36.82 -0.83
C LYS A 18 29.61 35.44 -0.43
N ALA A 19 29.38 35.02 0.81
CA ALA A 19 29.79 33.70 1.30
C ALA A 19 29.06 32.55 0.59
N ASP A 20 27.73 32.64 0.45
CA ASP A 20 26.92 31.61 -0.20
C ASP A 20 27.15 31.57 -1.72
N PHE A 21 27.42 32.72 -2.33
CA PHE A 21 27.82 32.79 -3.73
C PHE A 21 29.14 32.04 -3.97
N LYS A 22 30.12 32.18 -3.07
CA LYS A 22 31.37 31.42 -3.15
C LYS A 22 31.13 29.91 -3.04
N ARG A 23 30.25 29.48 -2.13
CA ARG A 23 29.89 28.06 -1.98
C ARG A 23 29.25 27.49 -3.25
N LEU A 24 28.37 28.26 -3.89
CA LEU A 24 27.76 27.87 -5.17
C LEU A 24 28.81 27.78 -6.30
N ASP A 25 29.76 28.71 -6.33
CA ASP A 25 30.84 28.73 -7.30
C ASP A 25 31.79 27.54 -7.12
N ASP A 26 32.16 27.24 -5.87
CA ASP A 26 32.98 26.07 -5.51
C ASP A 26 32.27 24.77 -5.91
N LEU A 27 30.95 24.66 -5.67
CA LEU A 27 30.14 23.51 -6.07
C LEU A 27 30.07 23.36 -7.60
N ALA A 28 29.85 24.46 -8.32
CA ALA A 28 29.85 24.48 -9.78
C ALA A 28 31.18 24.03 -10.38
N ASN A 29 32.28 24.47 -9.77
CA ASN A 29 33.63 24.07 -10.20
C ASN A 29 33.91 22.59 -9.91
N GLN A 30 33.39 22.04 -8.82
CA GLN A 30 33.55 20.61 -8.47
C GLN A 30 32.76 19.70 -9.40
N GLU A 31 31.52 20.08 -9.72
CA GLU A 31 30.62 19.28 -10.57
C GLU A 31 30.83 19.53 -12.07
N GLY A 32 31.64 20.53 -12.44
CA GLY A 32 31.94 20.86 -13.84
C GLY A 32 30.74 21.42 -14.61
N VAL A 33 29.72 21.91 -13.90
CA VAL A 33 28.46 22.43 -14.48
C VAL A 33 28.33 23.94 -14.27
N SER A 34 27.44 24.57 -15.04
CA SER A 34 27.19 26.00 -14.87
C SER A 34 26.43 26.30 -13.57
N LYS A 35 26.75 27.42 -12.92
CA LYS A 35 26.01 27.93 -11.75
C LYS A 35 24.50 27.99 -11.98
N SER A 36 24.09 28.39 -13.18
CA SER A 36 22.67 28.47 -13.56
C SER A 36 21.99 27.09 -13.60
N GLN A 37 22.72 26.05 -13.98
CA GLN A 37 22.19 24.68 -14.01
C GLN A 37 21.97 24.16 -12.58
N ILE A 38 22.93 24.36 -11.69
CA ILE A 38 22.77 23.99 -10.26
C ILE A 38 21.57 24.71 -9.64
N VAL A 39 21.42 26.02 -9.89
CA VAL A 39 20.29 26.78 -9.35
C VAL A 39 18.96 26.26 -9.90
N ARG A 40 18.92 25.90 -11.19
CA ARG A 40 17.73 25.29 -11.79
C ARG A 40 17.39 23.96 -11.14
N ASP A 41 18.37 23.09 -10.97
CA ASP A 41 18.16 21.74 -10.42
C ASP A 41 17.79 21.81 -8.93
N ALA A 42 18.39 22.73 -8.17
CA ALA A 42 18.03 22.99 -6.78
C ALA A 42 16.59 23.49 -6.63
N VAL A 43 16.13 24.40 -7.51
CA VAL A 43 14.75 24.89 -7.51
C VAL A 43 13.77 23.79 -7.88
N LEU A 44 14.07 23.00 -8.92
CA LEU A 44 13.23 21.86 -9.31
C LEU A 44 13.16 20.81 -8.20
N HIS A 45 14.28 20.53 -7.54
CA HIS A 45 14.33 19.62 -6.40
C HIS A 45 13.49 20.14 -5.23
N TYR A 46 13.59 21.43 -4.90
CA TYR A 46 12.78 22.02 -3.84
C TYR A 46 11.28 21.95 -4.15
N LEU A 47 10.88 22.23 -5.38
CA LEU A 47 9.46 22.12 -5.80
C LEU A 47 8.95 20.67 -5.73
N ALA A 48 9.76 19.71 -6.18
CA ALA A 48 9.41 18.30 -6.08
C ALA A 48 9.28 17.83 -4.62
N LEU A 49 10.16 18.29 -3.74
CA LEU A 49 10.14 17.97 -2.32
C LEU A 49 8.90 18.57 -1.61
N GLU A 50 8.54 19.81 -1.92
CA GLU A 50 7.29 20.45 -1.43
C GLU A 50 6.04 19.71 -1.92
N GLU A 51 6.01 19.27 -3.17
CA GLU A 51 4.91 18.46 -3.71
C GLU A 51 4.80 17.12 -2.98
N GLU A 52 5.92 16.46 -2.72
CA GLU A 52 5.99 15.22 -1.95
C GLU A 52 5.53 15.43 -0.50
N GLU A 53 6.00 16.48 0.17
CA GLU A 53 5.59 16.83 1.53
C GLU A 53 4.10 17.16 1.62
N ARG A 54 3.54 17.82 0.62
CA ARG A 54 2.10 18.07 0.53
C ARG A 54 1.30 16.79 0.24
N ALA A 55 1.88 15.80 -0.43
CA ALA A 55 1.27 14.50 -0.69
C ALA A 55 1.31 13.56 0.53
N LYS A 56 2.35 13.63 1.37
CA LYS A 56 2.50 12.83 2.61
C LYS A 56 1.28 12.78 3.53
N PRO A 57 0.58 13.88 3.87
CA PRO A 57 -0.61 13.80 4.74
C PRO A 57 -1.72 12.96 4.12
N ARG A 58 -1.89 13.03 2.79
CA ARG A 58 -2.88 12.23 2.07
C ARG A 58 -2.52 10.74 2.10
N GLU A 59 -1.25 10.41 1.92
CA GLU A 59 -0.77 9.02 2.05
C GLU A 59 -0.90 8.48 3.47
N ALA A 60 -0.62 9.31 4.47
CA ALA A 60 -0.79 8.97 5.88
C ALA A 60 -2.27 8.71 6.25
N GLU A 61 -3.20 9.51 5.72
CA GLU A 61 -4.64 9.29 5.89
C GLU A 61 -5.10 7.99 5.24
N VAL A 62 -4.63 7.69 4.02
CA VAL A 62 -4.94 6.42 3.35
C VAL A 62 -4.39 5.23 4.13
N ALA A 63 -3.13 5.30 4.59
CA ALA A 63 -2.53 4.24 5.39
C ALA A 63 -3.28 4.02 6.72
N ARG A 64 -3.70 5.11 7.38
CA ARG A 64 -4.52 5.04 8.59
C ARG A 64 -5.87 4.39 8.33
N ALA A 65 -6.57 4.78 7.26
CA ALA A 65 -7.84 4.17 6.89
C ALA A 65 -7.71 2.66 6.62
N ILE A 66 -6.65 2.24 5.92
CA ILE A 66 -6.35 0.82 5.68
C ILE A 66 -6.12 0.07 7.00
N ASN A 67 -5.36 0.65 7.93
CA ASN A 67 -5.12 0.04 9.24
C ASN A 67 -6.40 -0.08 10.07
N GLU A 68 -7.25 0.95 10.09
CA GLU A 68 -8.55 0.92 10.78
C GLU A 68 -9.48 -0.15 10.18
N MET A 69 -9.55 -0.25 8.84
CA MET A 69 -10.30 -1.30 8.15
C MET A 69 -9.77 -2.70 8.49
N THR A 70 -8.44 -2.86 8.48
CA THR A 70 -7.79 -4.14 8.78
C THR A 70 -8.08 -4.59 10.21
N ASN A 71 -7.93 -3.70 11.19
CA ASN A 71 -8.24 -3.98 12.59
C ASN A 71 -9.70 -4.41 12.78
N ARG A 72 -10.63 -3.74 12.08
CA ARG A 72 -12.06 -4.10 12.12
C ARG A 72 -12.32 -5.49 11.54
N ILE A 73 -11.68 -5.83 10.41
CA ILE A 73 -11.80 -7.16 9.79
C ILE A 73 -11.23 -8.24 10.73
N CYS A 74 -10.04 -8.03 11.29
CA CYS A 74 -9.45 -8.96 12.27
C CYS A 74 -10.36 -9.16 13.49
N GLY A 75 -10.96 -8.09 14.01
CA GLY A 75 -11.93 -8.18 15.11
C GLY A 75 -13.21 -8.96 14.74
N MET A 76 -13.71 -8.82 13.51
CA MET A 76 -14.85 -9.62 13.03
C MET A 76 -14.48 -11.10 12.88
N LEU A 77 -13.31 -11.40 12.33
CA LEU A 77 -12.82 -12.77 12.18
C LEU A 77 -12.61 -13.45 13.53
N ALA A 78 -12.06 -12.74 14.53
CA ALA A 78 -11.90 -13.26 15.88
C ALA A 78 -13.25 -13.64 16.52
N ARG A 79 -14.27 -12.78 16.38
CA ARG A 79 -15.63 -13.07 16.88
C ARG A 79 -16.27 -14.26 16.17
N GLN A 80 -16.12 -14.37 14.86
CA GLN A 80 -16.60 -15.52 14.10
C GLN A 80 -15.89 -16.81 14.52
N GLY A 81 -14.58 -16.75 14.73
CA GLY A 81 -13.80 -17.87 15.26
C GLY A 81 -14.30 -18.34 16.62
N ALA A 82 -14.60 -17.42 17.54
CA ALA A 82 -15.16 -17.76 18.85
C ALA A 82 -16.55 -18.42 18.75
N ALA A 83 -17.43 -17.91 17.89
CA ALA A 83 -18.76 -18.49 17.66
C ALA A 83 -18.66 -19.91 17.07
N ILE A 84 -17.79 -20.11 16.07
CA ILE A 84 -17.55 -21.43 15.46
C ILE A 84 -16.95 -22.40 16.48
N GLY A 85 -15.98 -21.96 17.28
CA GLY A 85 -15.40 -22.77 18.36
C GLY A 85 -16.44 -23.20 19.39
N THR A 86 -17.37 -22.32 19.74
CA THR A 86 -18.46 -22.66 20.66
C THR A 86 -19.39 -23.74 20.08
N LEU A 87 -19.74 -23.65 18.79
CA LEU A 87 -20.53 -24.69 18.12
C LEU A 87 -19.77 -26.02 18.04
N TYR A 88 -18.45 -25.97 17.82
CA TYR A 88 -17.60 -27.16 17.84
C TYR A 88 -17.64 -27.86 19.20
N GLU A 89 -17.46 -27.11 20.30
CA GLU A 89 -17.52 -27.67 21.65
C GLU A 89 -18.92 -28.20 22.00
N LEU A 90 -19.99 -27.46 21.67
CA LEU A 90 -21.35 -27.93 21.91
C LEU A 90 -21.68 -29.23 21.15
N THR A 91 -21.24 -29.32 19.89
CA THR A 91 -21.46 -30.53 19.08
C THR A 91 -20.60 -31.70 19.57
N TRP A 92 -19.39 -31.42 20.07
CA TRP A 92 -18.54 -32.43 20.70
C TRP A 92 -19.12 -32.94 22.02
N MET A 93 -19.64 -32.05 22.87
CA MET A 93 -20.29 -32.41 24.14
C MET A 93 -21.59 -33.18 23.96
N GLY A 94 -22.34 -32.91 22.87
CA GLY A 94 -23.58 -33.61 22.54
C GLY A 94 -23.39 -34.97 21.84
N LEU A 95 -22.14 -35.38 21.60
CA LEU A 95 -21.82 -36.61 20.91
C LEU A 95 -22.02 -37.83 21.83
N ALA A 96 -22.54 -38.94 21.28
CA ALA A 96 -22.59 -40.20 22.01
C ALA A 96 -21.17 -40.65 22.39
N ASP A 97 -21.02 -41.28 23.56
CA ASP A 97 -19.72 -41.70 24.11
C ASP A 97 -19.19 -42.99 23.45
N SER A 98 -19.22 -43.01 22.11
CA SER A 98 -18.68 -44.08 21.27
C SER A 98 -17.46 -43.59 20.49
N GLU A 99 -16.47 -44.47 20.35
CA GLU A 99 -15.24 -44.17 19.61
C GLU A 99 -15.53 -43.90 18.12
N GLU A 100 -16.55 -44.57 17.56
CA GLU A 100 -17.00 -44.40 16.18
C GLU A 100 -17.63 -43.02 15.93
N ALA A 101 -18.40 -42.49 16.89
CA ALA A 101 -18.98 -41.15 16.79
C ALA A 101 -17.87 -40.09 16.79
N ARG A 102 -16.84 -40.25 17.64
CA ARG A 102 -15.69 -39.32 17.68
C ARG A 102 -14.89 -39.33 16.38
N LYS A 103 -14.67 -40.51 15.79
CA LYS A 103 -13.98 -40.66 14.49
C LYS A 103 -14.76 -40.04 13.34
N THR A 104 -16.08 -40.26 13.29
CA THR A 104 -16.94 -39.69 12.24
C THR A 104 -17.01 -38.17 12.33
N PHE A 105 -17.08 -37.60 13.54
CA PHE A 105 -17.01 -36.16 13.76
C PHE A 105 -15.68 -35.56 13.28
N GLN A 106 -14.54 -36.17 13.62
CA GLN A 106 -13.23 -35.71 13.14
C GLN A 106 -13.10 -35.78 11.62
N SER A 107 -13.61 -36.84 10.99
CA SER A 107 -13.66 -36.97 9.53
C SER A 107 -14.49 -35.85 8.86
N ALA A 108 -15.66 -35.53 9.44
CA ALA A 108 -16.50 -34.43 8.96
C ALA A 108 -15.80 -33.08 9.08
N VAL A 109 -15.10 -32.82 10.19
CA VAL A 109 -14.30 -31.60 10.41
C VAL A 109 -13.19 -31.47 9.38
N ASN A 110 -12.46 -32.55 9.10
CA ASN A 110 -11.38 -32.55 8.10
C ASN A 110 -11.93 -32.29 6.68
N THR A 111 -13.08 -32.90 6.35
CA THR A 111 -13.76 -32.68 5.08
C THR A 111 -14.21 -31.22 4.93
N ALA A 112 -14.77 -30.63 5.99
CA ALA A 112 -15.18 -29.23 6.01
C ALA A 112 -13.98 -28.29 5.81
N LYS A 113 -12.87 -28.52 6.54
CA LYS A 113 -11.61 -27.76 6.36
C LYS A 113 -11.12 -27.80 4.91
N GLN A 114 -11.12 -28.98 4.29
CA GLN A 114 -10.68 -29.14 2.91
C GLN A 114 -11.59 -28.37 1.92
N LYS A 115 -12.92 -28.48 2.08
CA LYS A 115 -13.87 -27.75 1.24
C LYS A 115 -13.72 -26.24 1.38
N MET A 116 -13.53 -25.75 2.60
CA MET A 116 -13.30 -24.32 2.86
C MET A 116 -12.02 -23.83 2.20
N ARG A 117 -10.93 -24.60 2.29
CA ARG A 117 -9.65 -24.26 1.63
C ARG A 117 -9.79 -24.18 0.11
N ASN A 118 -10.39 -25.19 -0.50
CA ASN A 118 -10.59 -25.22 -1.95
C ASN A 118 -11.48 -24.06 -2.44
N ARG A 119 -12.47 -23.65 -1.64
CA ARG A 119 -13.33 -22.50 -1.96
C ARG A 119 -12.56 -21.19 -1.84
N LEU A 120 -11.77 -21.02 -0.78
CA LEU A 120 -10.90 -19.86 -0.61
C LEU A 120 -9.97 -19.69 -1.82
N ASP A 121 -9.27 -20.75 -2.21
CA ASP A 121 -8.35 -20.75 -3.36
C ASP A 121 -9.07 -20.36 -4.68
N LYS A 122 -10.35 -20.74 -4.82
CA LYS A 122 -11.17 -20.40 -5.97
C LYS A 122 -11.59 -18.92 -5.94
N ASP A 123 -12.11 -18.46 -4.81
CA ASP A 123 -12.57 -17.08 -4.63
C ASP A 123 -11.39 -16.10 -4.77
N GLU A 124 -10.20 -16.44 -4.27
CA GLU A 124 -8.97 -15.67 -4.46
C GLU A 124 -8.57 -15.57 -5.94
N LYS A 125 -8.64 -16.68 -6.69
CA LYS A 125 -8.35 -16.69 -8.13
C LYS A 125 -9.35 -15.84 -8.91
N GLU A 126 -10.64 -15.93 -8.59
CA GLU A 126 -11.69 -15.12 -9.22
C GLU A 126 -11.50 -13.63 -8.91
N LEU A 127 -11.18 -13.28 -7.66
CA LEU A 127 -10.91 -11.90 -7.27
C LEU A 127 -9.67 -11.35 -7.99
N ALA A 128 -8.59 -12.13 -8.05
CA ALA A 128 -7.36 -11.76 -8.76
C ALA A 128 -7.61 -11.55 -10.27
N ALA A 129 -8.45 -12.38 -10.89
CA ALA A 129 -8.84 -12.21 -12.29
C ALA A 129 -9.64 -10.91 -12.52
N ARG A 130 -10.58 -10.58 -11.62
CA ARG A 130 -11.35 -9.33 -11.69
C ARG A 130 -10.47 -8.09 -11.48
N LEU A 131 -9.54 -8.14 -10.52
CA LEU A 131 -8.62 -7.03 -10.24
C LEU A 131 -7.64 -6.77 -11.38
N LYS A 132 -7.12 -7.82 -12.04
CA LYS A 132 -6.29 -7.66 -13.25
C LYS A 132 -7.04 -6.97 -14.39
N GLY A 133 -8.35 -7.19 -14.52
CA GLY A 133 -9.19 -6.51 -15.51
C GLY A 133 -9.44 -5.03 -15.21
N VAL A 134 -9.32 -4.60 -13.96
CA VAL A 134 -9.51 -3.20 -13.54
C VAL A 134 -8.21 -2.38 -13.63
N MET A 135 -7.04 -3.04 -13.58
CA MET A 135 -5.72 -2.41 -13.72
C MET A 135 -5.16 -2.41 -15.15
N ALA A 136 -5.89 -2.95 -16.14
CA ALA A 136 -5.53 -2.81 -17.54
C ALA A 136 -6.15 -1.50 -18.10
N PRO A 137 -5.36 -0.53 -18.59
CA PRO A 137 -5.88 0.65 -19.26
C PRO A 137 -6.60 0.31 -20.57
#